data_AF-A0A7X5E5G1-F1
#
_entry.id   AF-A0A7X5E5G1-F1
#
_cell.length_a   1.000
_cell.length_b   1.000
_cell.length_c   1.000
_cell.angle_alpha   90.00
_cell.angle_beta   90.00
_cell.angle_gamma   90.00
#
_symmetry.space_group_name_H-M   'P 1'
#
loop_
_entity.id
_entity.type
_entity.pdbx_description
1 polymer ?
#
loop_
_entity_poly.entity_id
_entity_poly.type
_entity_poly.pdbx_seq_one_letter_code
_entity_poly.pdbx_strand_id
1 'polypeptide(L)'
;MYGIFMESVVIFKNYMGGRYLAVLFLLALVYLLVAEKNRKRRALFLYMPLSLLLLFFFPIFRKVFVRLMGDGDTYYRVLWLIPMGIITAYGAIKLAGQLYEKKGAWAGRMAFAAAAVLVIAGGKYVYGSQYMSKAENMYHLPQHVIDICDLIAPKEGEPRVWAVFPTDLVYFVRQYDTNIQLLYGREMVEPKWQYAEPVHTIMNHPTTIDIEELLKLTRERYCTYIVLPNVKDKGVSEAPENFGLELIDTVSGYPVYYDPVAAAIIEETFG
;
A
#
# COMPACT_ATOMS: atom_id res chain seq x y z
N MET A 1 7.41 -25.16 20.07
CA MET A 1 7.94 -24.80 18.73
C MET A 1 6.94 -24.99 17.59
N TYR A 2 5.94 -25.89 17.72
CA TYR A 2 4.90 -26.11 16.71
C TYR A 2 4.13 -24.84 16.31
N GLY A 3 3.82 -23.93 17.25
CA GLY A 3 3.10 -22.68 16.96
C GLY A 3 3.80 -21.76 15.95
N ILE A 4 5.10 -21.48 16.15
CA ILE A 4 5.87 -20.57 15.29
C ILE A 4 5.98 -21.09 13.85
N PHE A 5 6.19 -22.41 13.71
CA PHE A 5 6.24 -23.05 12.40
C PHE A 5 4.87 -22.98 11.71
N MET A 6 3.79 -23.31 12.43
CA MET A 6 2.43 -23.23 11.88
C MET A 6 2.05 -21.81 11.47
N GLU A 7 2.45 -20.80 12.22
CA GLU A 7 2.29 -19.41 11.84
C GLU A 7 3.07 -19.08 10.54
N SER A 8 4.30 -19.55 10.37
CA SER A 8 5.03 -19.41 9.09
C SER A 8 4.28 -20.10 7.94
N VAL A 9 3.65 -21.25 8.18
CA VAL A 9 2.81 -21.94 7.17
C VAL A 9 1.58 -21.11 6.82
N VAL A 10 0.91 -20.50 7.80
CA VAL A 10 -0.23 -19.60 7.57
C VAL A 10 0.20 -18.38 6.76
N ILE A 11 1.32 -17.75 7.10
CA ILE A 11 1.89 -16.62 6.36
C ILE A 11 2.19 -17.04 4.92
N PHE A 12 2.83 -18.19 4.71
CA PHE A 12 3.13 -18.70 3.38
C PHE A 12 1.86 -18.95 2.56
N LYS A 13 0.82 -19.56 3.17
CA LYS A 13 -0.46 -19.81 2.52
C LYS A 13 -1.16 -18.51 2.09
N ASN A 14 -1.14 -17.50 2.96
CA ASN A 14 -1.72 -16.18 2.67
C ASN A 14 -0.93 -15.46 1.57
N TYR A 15 0.40 -15.51 1.62
CA TYR A 15 1.27 -14.92 0.60
C TYR A 15 1.06 -15.57 -0.78
N MET A 16 0.87 -16.88 -0.82
CA MET A 16 0.57 -17.65 -2.04
C MET A 16 -0.85 -17.44 -2.59
N GLY A 17 -1.73 -16.74 -1.85
CA GLY A 17 -3.02 -16.29 -2.37
C GLY A 17 -4.01 -17.41 -2.72
N GLY A 18 -3.90 -18.59 -2.09
CA GLY A 18 -4.90 -19.67 -2.17
C GLY A 18 -5.08 -20.34 -3.54
N ARG A 19 -4.12 -20.22 -4.46
CA ARG A 19 -4.22 -20.75 -5.82
C ARG A 19 -3.13 -21.75 -6.17
N TYR A 20 -3.39 -22.56 -7.19
CA TYR A 20 -2.46 -23.57 -7.69
C TYR A 20 -1.19 -22.99 -8.35
N LEU A 21 -1.05 -21.66 -8.50
CA LEU A 21 0.20 -21.03 -8.93
C LEU A 21 1.38 -21.40 -8.00
N ALA A 22 1.12 -21.49 -6.69
CA ALA A 22 2.11 -21.98 -5.74
C ALA A 22 2.55 -23.42 -6.04
N VAL A 23 1.59 -24.26 -6.46
CA VAL A 23 1.86 -25.65 -6.86
C VAL A 23 2.69 -25.67 -8.14
N LEU A 24 2.39 -24.83 -9.13
CA LEU A 24 3.21 -24.71 -10.35
C LEU A 24 4.65 -24.30 -10.02
N PHE A 25 4.83 -23.37 -9.09
CA PHE A 25 6.15 -22.99 -8.59
C PHE A 25 6.90 -24.16 -7.93
N LEU A 26 6.23 -24.89 -7.04
CA LEU A 26 6.83 -26.06 -6.38
C LEU A 26 7.17 -27.17 -7.39
N LEU A 27 6.29 -27.44 -8.36
CA LEU A 27 6.55 -28.39 -9.44
C LEU A 27 7.74 -27.95 -10.29
N ALA A 28 7.86 -26.65 -10.60
CA ALA A 28 9.00 -26.11 -11.33
C ALA A 28 10.30 -26.29 -10.54
N LEU A 29 10.31 -26.03 -9.22
CA LEU A 29 11.47 -26.28 -8.37
C LEU A 29 11.88 -27.75 -8.39
N VAL A 30 10.94 -28.69 -8.19
CA VAL A 30 11.21 -30.13 -8.20
C VAL A 30 11.73 -30.58 -9.56
N TYR A 31 11.13 -30.13 -10.65
CA TYR A 31 11.58 -30.43 -11.99
C TYR A 31 13.01 -29.91 -12.24
N LEU A 32 13.29 -28.67 -11.86
CA LEU A 32 14.60 -28.04 -12.05
C LEU A 32 15.70 -28.72 -11.23
N LEU A 33 15.41 -29.32 -10.07
CA LEU A 33 16.39 -30.11 -9.31
C LEU A 33 17.04 -31.21 -10.15
N VAL A 34 16.25 -31.85 -11.02
CA VAL A 34 16.69 -32.94 -11.89
C VAL A 34 17.17 -32.40 -13.24
N ALA A 35 16.41 -31.49 -13.84
CA ALA A 35 16.61 -31.02 -15.21
C ALA A 35 17.71 -29.96 -15.36
N GLU A 36 18.02 -29.16 -14.33
CA GLU A 36 19.09 -28.17 -14.38
C GLU A 36 20.44 -28.74 -13.95
N LYS A 37 21.44 -28.64 -14.84
CA LYS A 37 22.81 -29.13 -14.60
C LYS A 37 23.82 -27.97 -14.52
N ASN A 38 23.49 -26.80 -15.06
CA ASN A 38 24.37 -25.64 -15.01
C ASN A 38 24.45 -25.07 -13.59
N ARG A 39 25.64 -25.12 -12.98
CA ARG A 39 25.89 -24.70 -11.59
C ARG A 39 25.44 -23.26 -11.30
N LYS A 40 25.65 -22.32 -12.24
CA LYS A 40 25.25 -20.90 -12.07
C LYS A 40 23.73 -20.76 -12.02
N ARG A 41 23.01 -21.46 -12.92
CA ARG A 41 21.54 -21.45 -12.94
C ARG A 41 20.94 -22.16 -11.72
N ARG A 42 21.56 -23.28 -11.29
CA ARG A 42 21.16 -23.95 -10.04
C ARG A 42 21.31 -23.04 -8.83
N ALA A 43 22.38 -22.24 -8.77
CA ALA A 43 22.56 -21.29 -7.67
C ALA A 43 21.39 -20.30 -7.55
N LEU A 44 20.99 -19.70 -8.68
CA LEU A 44 19.94 -18.68 -8.70
C LEU A 44 18.51 -19.24 -8.60
N PHE A 45 18.21 -20.33 -9.31
CA PHE A 45 16.83 -20.83 -9.42
C PHE A 45 16.49 -21.98 -8.48
N LEU A 46 17.48 -22.57 -7.81
CA LEU A 46 17.26 -23.68 -6.86
C LEU A 46 17.84 -23.37 -5.50
N TYR A 47 19.16 -23.17 -5.39
CA TYR A 47 19.81 -23.10 -4.08
C TYR A 47 19.36 -21.87 -3.30
N MET A 48 19.33 -20.69 -3.92
CA MET A 48 18.86 -19.47 -3.27
C MET A 48 17.37 -19.53 -2.85
N PRO A 49 16.42 -19.92 -3.72
CA PRO A 49 15.02 -20.11 -3.34
C PRO A 49 14.84 -21.15 -2.23
N LEU A 50 15.50 -22.31 -2.33
CA LEU A 50 15.38 -23.38 -1.34
C LEU A 50 15.99 -22.98 0.01
N SER A 51 17.14 -22.30 0.01
CA SER A 51 17.73 -21.79 1.25
C SER A 51 16.83 -20.75 1.91
N LEU A 52 16.20 -19.87 1.13
CA LEU A 52 15.27 -18.87 1.65
C LEU A 52 13.98 -19.51 2.19
N LEU A 53 13.43 -20.52 1.51
CA LEU A 53 12.29 -21.28 2.03
C LEU A 53 12.66 -22.01 3.33
N LEU A 54 13.80 -22.68 3.37
CA LEU A 54 14.28 -23.37 4.57
C LEU A 54 14.45 -22.38 5.73
N LEU A 55 15.09 -21.24 5.47
CA LEU A 55 15.29 -20.17 6.43
C LEU A 55 13.94 -19.60 6.91
N PHE A 56 13.00 -19.38 5.99
CA PHE A 56 11.66 -18.86 6.28
C PHE A 56 10.84 -19.80 7.19
N PHE A 57 10.95 -21.11 6.98
CA PHE A 57 10.30 -22.10 7.83
C PHE A 57 11.07 -22.40 9.12
N PHE A 58 12.32 -21.93 9.23
CA PHE A 58 13.15 -22.16 10.41
C PHE A 58 12.70 -21.27 11.59
N PRO A 59 12.20 -21.83 12.71
CA PRO A 59 11.61 -21.04 13.78
C PRO A 59 12.57 -20.06 14.46
N ILE A 60 13.86 -20.39 14.52
CA ILE A 60 14.88 -19.54 15.14
C ILE A 60 15.11 -18.28 14.28
N PHE A 61 15.16 -18.43 12.95
CA PHE A 61 15.32 -17.30 12.06
C PHE A 61 14.18 -16.30 12.22
N ARG A 62 12.93 -16.80 12.29
CA ARG A 62 11.78 -15.94 12.55
C ARG A 62 11.90 -15.18 13.87
N LYS A 63 12.28 -15.85 14.97
CA LYS A 63 12.47 -15.18 16.26
C LYS A 63 13.51 -14.06 16.19
N VAL A 64 14.63 -14.32 15.53
CA VAL A 64 15.69 -13.32 15.33
C VAL A 64 15.17 -12.15 14.49
N PHE A 65 14.47 -12.43 13.39
CA PHE A 65 13.90 -11.42 12.52
C PHE A 65 12.92 -10.51 13.29
N VAL A 66 11.96 -11.09 14.01
CA VAL A 66 10.96 -10.34 14.79
C VAL A 66 11.63 -9.49 15.86
N ARG A 67 12.66 -10.03 16.53
CA ARG A 67 13.41 -9.27 17.54
C ARG A 67 14.17 -8.08 16.97
N LEU A 68 14.72 -8.21 15.76
CA LEU A 68 15.49 -7.14 15.12
C LEU A 68 14.60 -6.08 14.47
N MET A 69 13.49 -6.49 13.86
CA MET A 69 12.60 -5.60 13.11
C MET A 69 11.48 -4.98 13.96
N GLY A 70 11.30 -5.45 15.20
CA GLY A 70 10.26 -4.98 16.12
C GLY A 70 8.84 -5.42 15.74
N ASP A 71 8.65 -6.00 14.56
CA ASP A 71 7.34 -6.36 14.02
C ASP A 71 7.40 -7.70 13.25
N GLY A 72 6.51 -8.63 13.62
CA GLY A 72 6.35 -9.91 12.94
C GLY A 72 5.47 -9.87 11.71
N ASP A 73 4.72 -8.80 11.49
CA ASP A 73 3.82 -8.66 10.36
C ASP A 73 4.56 -8.49 9.05
N THR A 74 5.79 -7.97 9.09
CA THR A 74 6.62 -7.81 7.90
C THR A 74 7.40 -9.07 7.52
N TYR A 75 7.27 -10.15 8.29
CA TYR A 75 8.04 -11.38 8.08
C TYR A 75 7.83 -12.02 6.69
N TYR A 76 6.64 -11.87 6.11
CA TYR A 76 6.34 -12.38 4.77
C TYR A 76 7.24 -11.77 3.67
N ARG A 77 7.86 -10.61 3.91
CA ARG A 77 8.74 -9.93 2.95
C ARG A 77 9.98 -10.75 2.59
N VAL A 78 10.38 -11.71 3.44
CA VAL A 78 11.43 -12.69 3.10
C VAL A 78 11.06 -13.48 1.84
N LEU A 79 9.77 -13.72 1.60
CA LEU A 79 9.28 -14.43 0.42
C LEU A 79 9.36 -13.57 -0.86
N TRP A 80 9.46 -12.23 -0.75
CA TRP A 80 9.67 -11.33 -1.90
C TRP A 80 11.03 -11.53 -2.56
N LEU A 81 12.01 -12.02 -1.80
CA LEU A 81 13.34 -12.33 -2.32
C LEU A 81 13.32 -13.55 -3.24
N ILE A 82 12.26 -14.37 -3.20
CA ILE A 82 12.16 -15.56 -4.03
C ILE A 82 11.50 -15.18 -5.37
N PRO A 83 12.21 -15.30 -6.51
CA PRO A 83 11.67 -14.93 -7.81
C PRO A 83 10.75 -16.04 -8.37
N MET A 84 9.64 -16.33 -7.68
CA MET A 84 8.77 -17.49 -7.95
C MET A 84 8.19 -17.49 -9.36
N GLY A 85 7.80 -16.33 -9.89
CA GLY A 85 7.31 -16.19 -11.26
C GLY A 85 8.38 -16.55 -12.29
N ILE A 86 9.61 -16.07 -12.10
CA ILE A 86 10.75 -16.35 -12.99
C ILE A 86 11.10 -17.84 -12.96
N ILE A 87 11.13 -18.45 -11.77
CA ILE A 87 11.43 -19.87 -11.61
C ILE A 87 10.37 -20.74 -12.29
N THR A 88 9.08 -20.39 -12.11
CA THR A 88 7.97 -21.08 -12.78
C THR A 88 8.08 -20.98 -14.30
N ALA A 89 8.29 -19.77 -14.83
CA ALA A 89 8.45 -19.54 -16.27
C ALA A 89 9.67 -20.26 -16.83
N TYR A 90 10.81 -20.21 -16.12
CA TYR A 90 12.03 -20.91 -16.52
C TYR A 90 11.84 -22.43 -16.56
N GLY A 91 11.22 -23.00 -15.53
CA GLY A 91 10.88 -24.42 -15.48
C GLY A 91 9.99 -24.85 -16.64
N ALA A 92 8.95 -24.07 -16.94
CA ALA A 92 8.05 -24.32 -18.05
C ALA A 92 8.75 -24.28 -19.41
N ILE A 93 9.55 -23.24 -19.69
CA ILE A 93 10.28 -23.09 -20.95
C ILE A 93 11.30 -24.22 -21.11
N LYS A 94 11.99 -24.59 -20.02
CA LYS A 94 12.95 -25.69 -20.06
C LYS A 94 12.28 -27.04 -20.35
N LEU A 95 11.12 -27.29 -19.74
CA LEU A 95 10.33 -28.49 -20.02
C LEU A 95 9.88 -28.51 -21.49
N ALA A 96 9.38 -27.39 -22.00
CA ALA A 96 8.99 -27.26 -23.41
C ALA A 96 10.18 -27.51 -24.35
N GLY A 97 11.36 -26.96 -24.06
CA GLY A 97 12.59 -27.22 -24.83
C GLY A 97 13.02 -28.68 -24.81
N GLN A 98 12.98 -29.34 -23.65
CA GLN A 98 13.29 -30.77 -23.56
C GLN A 98 12.30 -31.65 -24.35
N LEU A 99 11.01 -31.30 -24.33
CA LEU A 99 10.00 -32.01 -25.11
C LEU A 99 10.13 -31.73 -26.60
N TYR A 100 10.51 -30.52 -26.98
CA TYR A 100 10.86 -30.16 -28.35
C TYR A 100 11.98 -31.06 -28.89
N GLU A 101 13.07 -31.20 -28.13
CA GLU A 101 14.22 -32.03 -28.52
C GLU A 101 13.89 -33.52 -28.57
N LYS A 102 13.11 -34.05 -27.60
CA LYS A 102 12.85 -35.49 -27.48
C LYS A 102 11.69 -36.02 -28.32
N LYS A 103 10.63 -35.23 -28.48
CA LYS A 103 9.36 -35.64 -29.08
C LYS A 103 8.97 -34.78 -30.29
N GLY A 104 9.84 -33.86 -30.70
CA GLY A 104 9.64 -32.99 -31.85
C GLY A 104 8.90 -31.70 -31.53
N ALA A 105 8.82 -30.82 -32.54
CA ALA A 105 8.36 -29.44 -32.39
C ALA A 105 6.95 -29.31 -31.81
N TRP A 106 6.06 -30.24 -32.15
CA TRP A 106 4.68 -30.19 -31.69
C TRP A 106 4.59 -30.46 -30.18
N ALA A 107 5.30 -31.46 -29.66
CA ALA A 107 5.30 -31.73 -28.21
C ALA A 107 5.81 -30.52 -27.39
N GLY A 108 6.84 -29.82 -27.87
CA GLY A 108 7.35 -28.61 -27.23
C GLY A 108 6.33 -27.45 -27.22
N ARG A 109 5.68 -27.20 -28.36
CA ARG A 109 4.64 -26.15 -28.48
C ARG A 109 3.42 -26.46 -27.62
N MET A 110 2.98 -27.72 -27.55
CA MET A 110 1.88 -28.14 -26.66
C MET A 110 2.22 -27.88 -25.19
N ALA A 111 3.44 -28.24 -24.77
CA ALA A 111 3.88 -28.03 -23.39
C ALA A 111 3.96 -26.54 -23.03
N PHE A 112 4.45 -25.71 -23.95
CA PHE A 112 4.44 -24.25 -23.77
C PHE A 112 3.02 -23.70 -23.65
N ALA A 113 2.12 -24.08 -24.57
CA ALA A 113 0.73 -23.64 -24.55
C ALA A 113 0.02 -24.07 -23.26
N ALA A 114 0.22 -25.32 -22.82
CA ALA A 114 -0.34 -25.82 -21.56
C ALA A 114 0.18 -25.03 -20.35
N ALA A 115 1.47 -24.73 -20.30
CA ALA A 115 2.05 -23.92 -19.22
C ALA A 115 1.47 -22.49 -19.21
N ALA A 116 1.31 -21.86 -20.37
CA ALA A 116 0.71 -20.53 -20.48
C ALA A 116 -0.75 -20.53 -20.00
N VAL A 117 -1.55 -21.52 -20.40
CA VAL A 117 -2.95 -21.67 -19.96
C VAL A 117 -3.03 -21.86 -18.44
N LEU A 118 -2.17 -22.71 -17.85
CA LEU A 118 -2.13 -22.91 -16.40
C LEU A 118 -1.79 -21.62 -15.64
N VAL A 119 -0.86 -20.81 -16.15
CA VAL A 119 -0.52 -19.52 -15.54
C VAL A 119 -1.70 -18.54 -15.65
N ILE A 120 -2.31 -18.42 -16.82
CA ILE A 120 -3.44 -17.51 -17.07
C ILE A 120 -4.63 -17.90 -16.18
N ALA A 121 -4.99 -19.18 -16.15
CA ALA A 121 -6.12 -19.67 -15.35
C ALA A 121 -5.84 -19.57 -13.83
N GLY A 122 -4.57 -19.48 -13.41
CA GLY A 122 -4.19 -19.24 -12.02
C GLY A 122 -4.18 -17.75 -11.65
N GLY A 123 -4.18 -16.86 -12.63
CA GLY A 123 -4.17 -15.41 -12.48
C GLY A 123 -5.55 -14.80 -12.17
N LYS A 124 -5.56 -13.56 -11.69
CA LYS A 124 -6.76 -12.73 -11.57
C LYS A 124 -6.48 -11.49 -12.39
N TYR A 125 -7.46 -11.04 -13.16
CA TYR A 125 -7.30 -9.84 -13.97
C TYR A 125 -7.17 -8.62 -13.05
N VAL A 126 -5.97 -8.06 -12.95
CA VAL A 126 -5.63 -6.98 -11.99
C VAL A 126 -6.43 -5.72 -12.28
N TYR A 127 -6.67 -5.41 -13.56
CA TYR A 127 -7.44 -4.22 -13.95
C TYR A 127 -8.95 -4.35 -13.72
N GLY A 128 -9.45 -5.50 -13.26
CA GLY A 128 -10.82 -5.65 -12.78
C GLY A 128 -10.99 -5.37 -11.28
N SER A 129 -9.91 -4.99 -10.59
CA SER A 129 -9.95 -4.62 -9.18
C SER A 129 -10.68 -3.29 -9.00
N GLN A 130 -11.52 -3.17 -7.97
CA GLN A 130 -12.15 -1.91 -7.56
C GLN A 130 -11.14 -0.80 -7.22
N TYR A 131 -9.90 -1.18 -6.91
CA TYR A 131 -8.80 -0.26 -6.60
C TYR A 131 -8.02 0.19 -7.83
N MET A 132 -8.40 -0.24 -9.03
CA MET A 132 -7.76 0.16 -10.28
C MET A 132 -8.73 1.01 -11.10
N SER A 133 -8.44 2.29 -11.21
CA SER A 133 -9.15 3.23 -12.08
C SER A 133 -8.27 3.62 -13.27
N LYS A 134 -8.90 4.13 -14.33
CA LYS A 134 -8.16 4.75 -15.43
C LYS A 134 -7.55 6.05 -14.91
N ALA A 135 -6.29 6.31 -15.22
CA ALA A 135 -5.63 7.56 -14.86
C ALA A 135 -6.37 8.76 -15.46
N GLU A 136 -6.67 9.74 -14.61
CA GLU A 136 -7.33 11.01 -14.99
C GLU A 136 -6.31 12.08 -15.43
N ASN A 137 -5.11 12.04 -14.85
CA ASN A 137 -4.02 13.00 -15.09
C ASN A 137 -2.66 12.29 -15.08
N MET A 138 -1.59 13.05 -15.34
CA MET A 138 -0.21 12.55 -15.40
C MET A 138 0.33 12.01 -14.07
N TYR A 139 -0.26 12.42 -12.94
CA TYR A 139 0.14 11.98 -11.61
C TYR A 139 -0.53 10.68 -11.19
N HIS A 140 -1.53 10.21 -11.95
CA HIS A 140 -2.37 9.07 -11.59
C HIS A 140 -3.07 9.24 -10.22
N LEU A 141 -3.35 10.48 -9.84
CA LEU A 141 -4.07 10.85 -8.62
C LEU A 141 -5.49 11.32 -8.98
N PRO A 142 -6.48 11.26 -8.08
CA PRO A 142 -7.78 11.88 -8.32
C PRO A 142 -7.62 13.39 -8.55
N GLN A 143 -8.22 13.94 -9.61
CA GLN A 143 -7.98 15.35 -9.98
C GLN A 143 -8.38 16.33 -8.87
N HIS A 144 -9.49 16.08 -8.18
CA HIS A 144 -9.97 16.92 -7.08
C HIS A 144 -8.97 17.04 -5.92
N VAL A 145 -8.10 16.04 -5.69
CA VAL A 145 -7.05 16.15 -4.67
C VAL A 145 -5.97 17.14 -5.10
N ILE A 146 -5.58 17.09 -6.37
CA ILE A 146 -4.59 18.02 -6.95
C ILE A 146 -5.12 19.44 -6.84
N ASP A 147 -6.36 19.66 -7.25
CA ASP A 147 -6.99 20.98 -7.23
C ASP A 147 -7.05 21.56 -5.80
N ILE A 148 -7.36 20.74 -4.78
CA ILE A 148 -7.33 21.16 -3.36
C ILE A 148 -5.89 21.46 -2.90
N CYS A 149 -4.91 20.63 -3.29
CA CYS A 149 -3.52 20.84 -2.90
C CYS A 149 -2.97 22.13 -3.52
N ASP A 150 -3.20 22.35 -4.81
CA ASP A 150 -2.78 23.58 -5.51
C ASP A 150 -3.44 24.83 -4.91
N LEU A 151 -4.68 24.70 -4.42
CA LEU A 151 -5.39 25.79 -3.76
C LEU A 151 -4.73 26.23 -2.45
N ILE A 152 -4.18 25.30 -1.66
CA ILE A 152 -3.61 25.58 -0.33
C ILE A 152 -2.08 25.57 -0.30
N ALA A 153 -1.43 25.22 -1.41
CA ALA A 153 0.02 25.10 -1.47
C ALA A 153 0.69 26.44 -1.14
N PRO A 154 1.70 26.46 -0.27
CA PRO A 154 2.48 27.67 -0.03
C PRO A 154 3.21 28.08 -1.30
N LYS A 155 3.39 29.40 -1.50
CA LYS A 155 4.17 29.88 -2.64
C LYS A 155 5.64 29.53 -2.48
N GLU A 156 6.37 29.60 -3.58
CA GLU A 156 7.81 29.32 -3.56
C GLU A 156 8.53 30.24 -2.56
N GLY A 157 9.21 29.63 -1.59
CA GLY A 157 9.92 30.33 -0.51
C GLY A 157 9.11 30.57 0.77
N GLU A 158 7.81 30.30 0.77
CA GLU A 158 6.99 30.33 1.98
C GLU A 158 7.16 29.05 2.82
N PRO A 159 6.97 29.12 4.16
CA PRO A 159 7.06 27.95 5.02
C PRO A 159 5.97 26.93 4.67
N ARG A 160 6.24 25.67 5.03
CA ARG A 160 5.27 24.58 4.89
C ARG A 160 4.02 24.87 5.72
N VAL A 161 2.87 24.46 5.19
CA VAL A 161 1.57 24.65 5.83
C VAL A 161 1.10 23.36 6.48
N TRP A 162 0.35 23.48 7.57
CA TRP A 162 -0.32 22.35 8.20
C TRP A 162 -1.79 22.33 7.80
N ALA A 163 -2.26 21.15 7.41
CA ALA A 163 -3.61 20.93 6.94
C ALA A 163 -4.24 19.64 7.51
N VAL A 164 -5.57 19.67 7.63
CA VAL A 164 -6.40 18.48 7.91
C VAL A 164 -7.14 18.08 6.65
N PHE A 165 -7.09 16.79 6.31
CA PHE A 165 -7.77 16.23 5.16
C PHE A 165 -8.64 15.03 5.54
N PRO A 166 -9.77 14.79 4.84
CA PRO A 166 -10.53 13.56 4.99
C PRO A 166 -9.65 12.32 4.74
N THR A 167 -9.92 11.26 5.49
CA THR A 167 -9.14 10.00 5.53
C THR A 167 -8.90 9.40 4.14
N ASP A 168 -9.90 9.49 3.26
CA ASP A 168 -9.84 9.03 1.87
C ASP A 168 -8.83 9.79 1.01
N LEU A 169 -8.53 11.05 1.35
CA LEU A 169 -7.63 11.91 0.58
C LEU A 169 -6.17 11.89 1.09
N VAL A 170 -5.95 11.53 2.36
CA VAL A 170 -4.64 11.54 3.04
C VAL A 170 -3.54 10.80 2.25
N TYR A 171 -3.89 9.70 1.59
CA TYR A 171 -2.94 8.91 0.80
C TYR A 171 -2.40 9.65 -0.41
N PHE A 172 -3.19 10.54 -0.99
CA PHE A 172 -2.92 11.21 -2.25
C PHE A 172 -2.18 12.53 -2.04
N VAL A 173 -2.53 13.29 -0.98
CA VAL A 173 -1.91 14.60 -0.69
C VAL A 173 -0.38 14.49 -0.59
N ARG A 174 0.13 13.55 0.20
CA ARG A 174 1.60 13.36 0.38
C ARG A 174 2.31 12.85 -0.88
N GLN A 175 1.57 12.27 -1.83
CA GLN A 175 2.15 11.85 -3.12
C GLN A 175 2.27 13.03 -4.10
N TYR A 176 1.42 14.04 -3.94
CA TYR A 176 1.37 15.21 -4.81
C TYR A 176 2.29 16.34 -4.33
N ASP A 177 2.11 16.81 -3.09
CA ASP A 177 2.87 17.92 -2.53
C ASP A 177 3.42 17.61 -1.14
N THR A 178 4.71 17.87 -0.95
CA THR A 178 5.43 17.66 0.33
C THR A 178 5.48 18.91 1.20
N ASN A 179 5.04 20.05 0.68
CA ASN A 179 4.96 21.31 1.42
C ASN A 179 3.68 21.42 2.26
N ILE A 180 2.74 20.50 2.08
CA ILE A 180 1.53 20.36 2.88
C ILE A 180 1.76 19.25 3.93
N GLN A 181 1.80 19.64 5.20
CA GLN A 181 1.96 18.74 6.33
C GLN A 181 0.58 18.33 6.88
N LEU A 182 0.37 17.03 7.10
CA LEU A 182 -0.90 16.51 7.60
C LEU A 182 -0.83 16.22 9.10
N LEU A 183 -1.87 16.61 9.86
CA LEU A 183 -1.97 16.30 11.29
C LEU A 183 -2.11 14.79 11.60
N TYR A 184 -2.55 14.01 10.61
CA TYR A 184 -2.55 12.55 10.66
C TYR A 184 -2.28 11.96 9.27
N GLY A 185 -1.67 10.78 9.24
CA GLY A 185 -1.35 10.03 8.04
C GLY A 185 -2.04 8.67 7.97
N ARG A 186 -1.48 7.80 7.12
CA ARG A 186 -1.93 6.42 6.91
C ARG A 186 -2.06 5.62 8.21
N GLU A 187 -1.21 5.92 9.19
CA GLU A 187 -1.17 5.27 10.49
C GLU A 187 -2.49 5.31 11.24
N MET A 188 -3.35 6.31 10.99
CA MET A 188 -4.68 6.42 11.61
C MET A 188 -5.76 5.71 10.81
N VAL A 189 -5.52 5.45 9.53
CA VAL A 189 -6.48 4.81 8.62
C VAL A 189 -6.41 3.29 8.74
N GLU A 190 -5.25 2.74 9.10
CA GLU A 190 -5.04 1.30 9.22
C GLU A 190 -5.49 0.80 10.61
N PRO A 191 -6.64 0.10 10.74
CA PRO A 191 -7.19 -0.26 12.05
C PRO A 191 -6.26 -1.16 12.87
N LYS A 192 -5.35 -1.86 12.19
CA LYS A 192 -4.38 -2.77 12.78
C LYS A 192 -3.41 -2.07 13.72
N TRP A 193 -3.09 -0.79 13.48
CA TRP A 193 -2.03 -0.12 14.23
C TRP A 193 -2.53 0.49 15.55
N GLN A 194 -3.85 0.50 15.77
CA GLN A 194 -4.51 0.96 16.99
C GLN A 194 -4.06 2.35 17.46
N TYR A 195 -3.58 3.18 16.55
CA TYR A 195 -3.26 4.57 16.88
C TYR A 195 -4.56 5.36 17.00
N ALA A 196 -4.64 6.18 18.05
CA ALA A 196 -5.72 7.11 18.27
C ALA A 196 -5.16 8.53 18.16
N GLU A 197 -5.56 9.23 17.12
CA GLU A 197 -5.27 10.65 16.96
C GLU A 197 -6.59 11.43 17.14
N PRO A 198 -6.64 12.41 18.06
CA PRO A 198 -7.87 13.14 18.37
C PRO A 198 -8.51 13.84 17.17
N VAL A 199 -7.72 14.51 16.32
CA VAL A 199 -8.24 15.22 15.12
C VAL A 199 -8.85 14.21 14.15
N HIS A 200 -8.19 13.09 13.89
CA HIS A 200 -8.71 12.01 13.05
C HIS A 200 -10.02 11.44 13.62
N THR A 201 -10.13 11.31 14.94
CA THR A 201 -11.34 10.78 15.59
C THR A 201 -12.54 11.71 15.36
N ILE A 202 -12.35 13.02 15.52
CA ILE A 202 -13.38 14.04 15.29
C ILE A 202 -13.77 14.09 13.82
N MET A 203 -12.78 14.12 12.90
CA MET A 203 -13.00 14.15 11.45
C MET A 203 -13.75 12.91 10.93
N ASN A 204 -13.55 11.75 11.56
CA ASN A 204 -14.18 10.49 11.16
C ASN A 204 -15.44 10.15 11.96
N HIS A 205 -15.89 11.02 12.87
CA HIS A 205 -17.08 10.76 13.67
C HIS A 205 -18.28 10.38 12.76
N PRO A 206 -19.11 9.37 13.13
CA PRO A 206 -20.07 8.78 12.20
C PRO A 206 -21.18 9.72 11.74
N THR A 207 -21.61 10.66 12.59
CA THR A 207 -22.81 11.50 12.34
C THR A 207 -22.47 12.97 12.14
N THR A 208 -21.63 13.52 13.01
CA THR A 208 -21.40 14.96 13.13
C THR A 208 -19.94 15.23 13.47
N ILE A 209 -19.32 16.20 12.78
CA ILE A 209 -17.98 16.71 13.11
C ILE A 209 -18.16 17.87 14.10
N ASP A 210 -17.58 17.75 15.28
CA ASP A 210 -17.57 18.83 16.27
C ASP A 210 -16.51 19.87 15.88
N ILE A 211 -16.96 21.02 15.37
CA ILE A 211 -16.06 22.07 14.88
C ILE A 211 -15.32 22.75 16.03
N GLU A 212 -15.96 22.98 17.18
CA GLU A 212 -15.30 23.64 18.31
C GLU A 212 -14.15 22.77 18.84
N GLU A 213 -14.40 21.47 19.02
CA GLU A 213 -13.37 20.53 19.46
C GLU A 213 -12.26 20.37 18.42
N LEU A 214 -12.62 20.31 17.13
CA LEU A 214 -11.66 20.25 16.03
C LEU A 214 -10.74 21.48 16.04
N LEU A 215 -11.30 22.67 16.21
CA LEU A 215 -10.56 23.93 16.18
C LEU A 215 -9.63 24.10 17.38
N LYS A 216 -10.04 23.62 18.55
CA LYS A 216 -9.16 23.60 19.72
C LYS A 216 -7.86 22.83 19.42
N LEU A 217 -7.97 21.65 18.81
CA LEU A 217 -6.82 20.78 18.55
C LEU A 217 -5.99 21.23 17.34
N THR A 218 -6.64 21.74 16.30
CA THR A 218 -5.96 22.22 15.08
C THR A 218 -5.19 23.51 15.34
N ARG A 219 -5.77 24.45 16.10
CA ARG A 219 -5.10 25.70 16.51
C ARG A 219 -3.92 25.47 17.45
N GLU A 220 -4.04 24.54 18.41
CA GLU A 220 -2.92 24.13 19.28
C GLU A 220 -1.70 23.64 18.48
N ARG A 221 -1.95 23.07 17.30
CA ARG A 221 -0.92 22.51 16.41
C ARG A 221 -0.63 23.39 15.19
N TYR A 222 -1.04 24.65 15.21
CA TYR A 222 -0.73 25.62 14.16
C TYR A 222 -1.24 25.20 12.76
N CYS A 223 -2.37 24.49 12.70
CA CYS A 223 -2.96 24.04 11.45
C CYS A 223 -3.83 25.13 10.83
N THR A 224 -3.45 25.60 9.64
CA THR A 224 -4.06 26.77 8.98
C THR A 224 -5.11 26.41 7.94
N TYR A 225 -5.15 25.15 7.49
CA TYR A 225 -6.12 24.70 6.48
C TYR A 225 -6.91 23.49 6.95
N ILE A 226 -8.21 23.51 6.70
CA ILE A 226 -9.12 22.41 7.07
C ILE A 226 -9.96 22.05 5.86
N VAL A 227 -9.77 20.85 5.34
CA VAL A 227 -10.59 20.27 4.27
C VAL A 227 -11.62 19.35 4.91
N LEU A 228 -12.89 19.72 4.84
CA LEU A 228 -13.97 18.92 5.38
C LEU A 228 -14.42 17.84 4.38
N PRO A 229 -14.94 16.68 4.87
CA PRO A 229 -15.44 15.64 3.99
C PRO A 229 -16.60 16.12 3.13
N ASN A 230 -16.79 15.49 1.97
CA ASN A 230 -17.92 15.81 1.08
C ASN A 230 -19.27 15.58 1.80
N VAL A 231 -19.99 16.68 2.05
CA VAL A 231 -21.12 16.77 2.99
C VAL A 231 -22.41 16.25 2.33
N LYS A 232 -22.50 14.96 2.04
CA LYS A 232 -23.79 14.33 1.66
C LYS A 232 -24.46 13.56 2.80
N ASP A 233 -23.68 12.99 3.73
CA ASP A 233 -24.20 12.11 4.80
C ASP A 233 -23.66 12.43 6.22
N LYS A 234 -22.80 13.44 6.38
CA LYS A 234 -22.24 13.86 7.67
C LYS A 234 -22.45 15.36 7.89
N GLY A 235 -23.03 15.75 9.02
CA GLY A 235 -23.20 17.15 9.39
C GLY A 235 -21.98 17.73 10.10
N VAL A 236 -21.92 19.04 10.23
CA VAL A 236 -21.07 19.75 11.20
C VAL A 236 -21.94 20.19 12.39
N SER A 237 -21.36 20.28 13.59
CA SER A 237 -22.11 20.71 14.79
C SER A 237 -22.65 22.13 14.64
N GLU A 238 -21.84 23.01 14.06
CA GLU A 238 -22.14 24.41 13.77
C GLU A 238 -21.33 24.86 12.54
N ALA A 239 -21.73 25.96 11.91
CA ALA A 239 -21.05 26.53 10.75
C ALA A 239 -19.61 26.92 11.11
N PRO A 240 -18.58 26.43 10.40
CA PRO A 240 -17.18 26.77 10.70
C PRO A 240 -16.90 28.28 10.70
N GLU A 241 -17.64 29.03 9.89
CA GLU A 241 -17.58 30.49 9.79
C GLU A 241 -17.92 31.19 11.12
N ASN A 242 -18.78 30.60 11.95
CA ASN A 242 -19.11 31.14 13.28
C ASN A 242 -17.90 31.12 14.24
N PHE A 243 -16.93 30.25 13.98
CA PHE A 243 -15.68 30.16 14.74
C PHE A 243 -14.51 30.92 14.10
N GLY A 244 -14.80 31.73 13.07
CA GLY A 244 -13.83 32.58 12.39
C GLY A 244 -13.08 31.91 11.24
N LEU A 245 -13.56 30.77 10.73
CA LEU A 245 -12.97 30.16 9.53
C LEU A 245 -13.46 30.87 8.28
N GLU A 246 -12.59 30.96 7.29
CA GLU A 246 -12.90 31.52 5.98
C GLU A 246 -13.00 30.40 4.95
N LEU A 247 -14.18 30.24 4.33
CA LEU A 247 -14.34 29.31 3.21
C LEU A 247 -13.60 29.85 1.98
N ILE A 248 -12.56 29.15 1.55
CA ILE A 248 -11.75 29.52 0.38
C ILE A 248 -12.47 29.08 -0.90
N ASP A 249 -12.84 27.80 -0.96
CA ASP A 249 -13.52 27.20 -2.11
C ASP A 249 -14.19 25.86 -1.71
N THR A 250 -15.04 25.33 -2.59
CA THR A 250 -15.59 23.97 -2.49
C THR A 250 -15.22 23.16 -3.72
N VAL A 251 -14.17 22.35 -3.60
CA VAL A 251 -13.62 21.58 -4.72
C VAL A 251 -14.27 20.20 -4.77
N SER A 252 -15.03 19.92 -5.83
CA SER A 252 -15.73 18.62 -6.02
C SER A 252 -16.58 18.19 -4.81
N GLY A 253 -17.12 19.16 -4.07
CA GLY A 253 -17.94 18.95 -2.88
C GLY A 253 -17.17 18.87 -1.56
N TYR A 254 -15.83 18.99 -1.55
CA TYR A 254 -15.03 19.14 -0.35
C TYR A 254 -14.86 20.64 -0.01
N PRO A 255 -15.44 21.13 1.09
CA PRO A 255 -15.22 22.51 1.53
C PRO A 255 -13.79 22.68 2.07
N VAL A 256 -13.11 23.71 1.59
CA VAL A 256 -11.73 24.05 1.99
C VAL A 256 -11.75 25.35 2.77
N TYR A 257 -11.38 25.29 4.04
CA TYR A 257 -11.35 26.45 4.93
C TYR A 257 -9.92 26.88 5.26
N TYR A 258 -9.73 28.18 5.39
CA TYR A 258 -8.57 28.81 6.01
C TYR A 258 -8.92 29.22 7.45
N ASP A 259 -8.00 29.01 8.39
CA ASP A 259 -8.13 29.47 9.78
C ASP A 259 -7.20 30.66 10.04
N PRO A 260 -7.70 31.92 9.92
CA PRO A 260 -6.88 33.10 10.19
C PRO A 260 -6.44 33.19 11.65
N VAL A 261 -7.19 32.57 12.58
CA VAL A 261 -6.80 32.54 14.00
C VAL A 261 -5.54 31.69 14.20
N ALA A 262 -5.48 30.52 13.56
CA ALA A 262 -4.27 29.69 13.59
C ALA A 262 -3.07 30.41 12.98
N ALA A 263 -3.27 31.13 11.87
CA ALA A 263 -2.22 31.91 11.22
C ALA A 263 -1.69 33.05 12.11
N ALA A 264 -2.59 33.77 12.79
CA ALA A 264 -2.20 34.83 13.73
C ALA A 264 -1.39 34.26 14.92
N ILE A 265 -1.76 33.09 15.44
CA ILE A 265 -1.02 32.40 16.51
C ILE A 265 0.41 32.06 16.05
N ILE A 266 0.59 31.63 14.80
CA ILE A 266 1.92 31.35 14.23
C ILE A 266 2.76 32.63 14.19
N GLU A 267 2.18 33.72 13.69
CA GLU A 267 2.87 35.01 13.60
C GLU A 267 3.26 35.54 14.99
N GLU A 268 2.38 35.44 15.99
CA GLU A 268 2.70 35.86 17.37
C GLU A 268 3.80 35.00 18.01
N THR A 269 3.84 33.71 17.69
CA THR A 269 4.77 32.75 18.33
C THR A 269 6.13 32.70 17.65
N PHE A 270 6.18 32.91 16.32
CA PHE A 270 7.38 32.68 15.50
C PHE A 270 7.77 33.85 14.58
N GLY A 271 6.94 34.89 14.46
CA GLY A 271 7.22 36.11 13.68
C GLY A 271 8.10 37.10 14.43
#